data_AF-A0A847VDQ1-F1
#
_entry.id   AF-A0A847VDQ1-F1
#
_cell.length_a   1.000
_cell.length_b   1.000
_cell.length_c   1.000
_cell.angle_alpha   90.00
_cell.angle_beta   90.00
_cell.angle_gamma   90.00
#
_symmetry.space_group_name_H-M   'P 1'
#
loop_
_entity.id
_entity.type
_entity.pdbx_description
1 polymer ?
#
loop_
_entity_poly.entity_id
_entity_poly.type
_entity_poly.pdbx_seq_one_letter_code
_entity_poly.pdbx_strand_id
1 'polypeptide(L)'
;MARKKKREKINIRSSETKTFFGLLFFVLSIALILTPFVKNQAVIFVHISTLLGWPSVVWGIALLSISVPLLTQGKSFINTVQIVGFFIFAFSLNILLTFWIPIESLDEVATLQGSGGTLGKSIHTVVNNTVGDILELVIILVLVIVAFSFITKIEIKQIAQLIVDMFSNIKIKDLKSKIDDSLPDDSLVISGGDDIKVDTEEKEEEIKIKDGQSTIHEPITTMPVNRHTT
;
A
#
# COMPACT_ATOMS: atom_id res chain seq x y z
N MET A 1 -8.69 57.25 9.17
CA MET A 1 -9.45 57.10 7.90
C MET A 1 -9.50 55.62 7.54
N ALA A 2 -10.68 55.02 7.44
CA ALA A 2 -10.84 53.61 7.05
C ALA A 2 -10.66 53.46 5.53
N ARG A 3 -9.66 52.68 5.09
CA ARG A 3 -9.46 52.32 3.68
C ARG A 3 -10.69 51.53 3.20
N LYS A 4 -11.43 52.09 2.23
CA LYS A 4 -12.48 51.36 1.51
C LYS A 4 -11.87 50.15 0.80
N LYS A 5 -12.27 48.94 1.17
CA LYS A 5 -11.97 47.70 0.44
C LYS A 5 -12.53 47.84 -0.99
N LYS A 6 -11.65 47.79 -1.99
CA LYS A 6 -12.01 47.83 -3.41
C LYS A 6 -12.89 46.61 -3.70
N ARG A 7 -14.16 46.81 -4.06
CA ARG A 7 -15.04 45.70 -4.46
C ARG A 7 -14.53 45.15 -5.78
N GLU A 8 -14.04 43.91 -5.78
CA GLU A 8 -13.70 43.19 -7.00
C GLU A 8 -14.92 43.15 -7.91
N LYS A 9 -14.74 43.54 -9.18
CA LYS A 9 -15.74 43.29 -10.21
C LYS A 9 -15.77 41.78 -10.42
N ILE A 10 -16.81 41.11 -9.94
CA ILE A 10 -17.07 39.70 -10.21
C ILE A 10 -17.20 39.58 -11.73
N ASN A 11 -16.21 38.97 -12.39
CA ASN A 11 -16.23 38.73 -13.82
C ASN A 11 -17.20 37.57 -14.09
N ILE A 12 -18.44 37.88 -14.44
CA ILE A 12 -19.56 36.94 -14.65
C ILE A 12 -19.18 35.81 -15.64
N ARG A 13 -18.34 36.11 -16.64
CA ARG A 13 -17.83 35.13 -17.61
C ARG A 13 -16.91 34.08 -16.98
N SER A 14 -16.17 34.44 -15.93
CA SER A 14 -15.30 33.52 -15.19
C SER A 14 -16.09 32.60 -14.26
N SER A 15 -17.16 33.09 -13.64
CA SER A 15 -18.02 32.25 -12.79
C SER A 15 -18.77 31.19 -13.58
N GLU A 16 -19.34 31.54 -14.74
CA GLU A 16 -20.02 30.58 -15.62
C GLU A 16 -19.07 29.49 -16.11
N THR A 17 -17.85 29.87 -16.51
CA THR A 17 -16.83 28.91 -16.95
C THR A 17 -16.44 27.93 -15.83
N LYS A 18 -16.25 28.42 -14.59
CA LYS A 18 -15.98 27.55 -13.44
C LYS A 18 -17.12 26.57 -13.17
N THR A 19 -18.36 27.04 -13.22
CA THR A 19 -19.53 26.17 -13.04
C THR A 19 -19.63 25.12 -14.15
N PHE A 20 -19.37 25.49 -15.41
CA PHE A 20 -19.36 24.54 -16.53
C PHE A 20 -18.33 23.43 -16.34
N PHE A 21 -17.07 23.77 -16.05
CA PHE A 21 -16.05 22.75 -15.78
C PHE A 21 -16.35 21.95 -14.51
N GLY A 22 -16.93 22.59 -13.49
CA GLY A 22 -17.41 21.90 -12.30
C GLY A 22 -18.44 20.81 -12.63
N LEU A 23 -19.40 21.11 -13.51
CA LEU A 23 -20.40 20.15 -13.97
C LEU A 23 -19.77 19.03 -14.82
N LEU A 24 -18.84 19.37 -15.71
CA LEU A 24 -18.13 18.37 -16.52
C LEU A 24 -17.38 17.38 -15.64
N PHE A 25 -16.61 17.86 -14.66
CA PHE A 25 -15.92 16.99 -13.70
C PHE A 25 -16.86 16.22 -12.81
N PHE A 26 -18.04 16.77 -12.48
CA PHE A 26 -19.06 16.06 -11.70
C PHE A 26 -19.57 14.83 -12.45
N VAL A 27 -19.98 15.00 -13.70
CA VAL A 27 -20.48 13.90 -14.55
C VAL A 27 -19.38 12.85 -14.75
N LEU A 28 -18.15 13.29 -15.05
CA LEU A 28 -17.02 12.38 -15.20
C LEU A 28 -16.72 11.62 -13.90
N SER A 29 -16.75 12.30 -12.75
CA SER A 29 -16.57 11.67 -11.43
C SER A 29 -17.59 10.54 -11.20
N ILE A 30 -18.87 10.79 -11.46
CA ILE A 30 -19.91 9.77 -11.31
C ILE A 30 -19.65 8.59 -12.25
N ALA A 31 -19.30 8.86 -13.51
CA ALA A 31 -18.96 7.80 -14.46
C ALA A 31 -17.80 6.93 -13.96
N LEU A 32 -16.74 7.53 -13.41
CA LEU A 32 -15.61 6.81 -12.84
C LEU A 32 -16.01 5.96 -11.61
N ILE A 33 -16.82 6.52 -10.69
CA ILE A 33 -17.30 5.81 -9.49
C ILE A 33 -18.14 4.59 -9.88
N LEU A 34 -19.00 4.72 -10.89
CA LEU A 34 -19.89 3.65 -11.33
C LEU A 34 -19.17 2.59 -12.16
N THR A 35 -18.06 2.93 -12.81
CA THR A 35 -17.35 2.09 -13.78
C THR A 35 -17.19 0.62 -13.35
N PRO A 36 -16.64 0.27 -12.17
CA PRO A 36 -16.41 -1.14 -11.83
C PRO A 36 -17.71 -1.94 -11.67
N PHE A 37 -18.84 -1.27 -11.43
CA PHE A 37 -20.15 -1.89 -11.25
C PHE A 37 -20.92 -2.06 -12.57
N VAL A 38 -20.67 -1.18 -13.55
CA VAL A 38 -21.43 -1.14 -14.82
C VAL A 38 -20.56 -1.34 -16.06
N LYS A 39 -19.33 -1.84 -15.91
CA LYS A 39 -18.36 -2.02 -17.00
C LYS A 39 -18.90 -2.76 -18.23
N ASN A 40 -19.84 -3.69 -18.06
CA ASN A 40 -20.42 -4.46 -19.16
C ASN A 40 -21.60 -3.78 -19.87
N GLN A 41 -22.03 -2.60 -19.42
CA GLN A 41 -23.23 -1.93 -19.95
C GLN A 41 -22.95 -0.98 -21.12
N ALA A 42 -21.73 -0.42 -21.20
CA ALA A 42 -21.36 0.48 -22.29
C ALA A 42 -19.85 0.46 -22.58
N VAL A 43 -19.48 0.72 -23.84
CA VAL A 43 -18.09 0.72 -24.34
C VAL A 43 -17.19 1.68 -23.56
N ILE A 44 -17.73 2.82 -23.11
CA ILE A 44 -16.97 3.80 -22.33
C ILE A 44 -16.55 3.25 -20.96
N PHE A 45 -17.42 2.50 -20.28
CA PHE A 45 -17.09 1.91 -18.98
C PHE A 45 -16.09 0.76 -19.13
N VAL A 46 -16.15 0.01 -20.23
CA VAL A 46 -15.09 -0.96 -20.58
C VAL A 46 -13.74 -0.24 -20.70
N HIS A 47 -13.67 0.87 -21.44
CA HIS A 47 -12.41 1.61 -21.61
C HIS A 47 -11.88 2.18 -20.30
N ILE A 48 -12.73 2.80 -19.49
CA ILE A 48 -12.33 3.34 -18.19
C ILE A 48 -11.85 2.20 -17.28
N SER A 49 -12.58 1.08 -17.24
CA SER A 49 -12.19 -0.07 -16.42
C SER A 49 -10.88 -0.70 -16.90
N THR A 50 -10.64 -0.77 -18.21
CA THR A 50 -9.37 -1.28 -18.75
C THR A 50 -8.21 -0.32 -18.47
N LEU A 51 -8.47 1.00 -18.43
CA LEU A 51 -7.43 1.99 -18.16
C LEU A 51 -7.07 2.08 -16.68
N LEU A 52 -8.07 2.21 -15.80
CA LEU A 52 -7.91 2.55 -14.39
C LEU A 52 -8.26 1.42 -13.41
N GLY A 53 -8.88 0.34 -13.90
CA GLY A 53 -9.31 -0.78 -13.08
C GLY A 53 -10.32 -0.41 -11.98
N TRP A 54 -10.30 -1.16 -10.88
CA TRP A 54 -11.07 -0.87 -9.67
C TRP A 54 -10.75 0.49 -9.01
N PRO A 55 -9.48 0.96 -9.03
CA PRO A 55 -9.12 2.29 -8.53
C PRO A 55 -9.81 3.46 -9.25
N SER A 56 -10.50 3.23 -10.37
CA SER A 56 -11.38 4.22 -11.00
C SER A 56 -12.35 4.90 -10.01
N VAL A 57 -12.82 4.18 -8.98
CA VAL A 57 -13.67 4.77 -7.92
C VAL A 57 -12.95 5.91 -7.20
N VAL A 58 -11.69 5.71 -6.84
CA VAL A 58 -10.90 6.70 -6.09
C VAL A 58 -10.52 7.87 -6.98
N TRP A 59 -10.23 7.62 -8.27
CA TRP A 59 -10.12 8.69 -9.28
C TRP A 59 -11.41 9.51 -9.38
N GLY A 60 -12.56 8.85 -9.34
CA GLY A 60 -13.86 9.49 -9.31
C GLY A 60 -14.07 10.38 -8.08
N ILE A 61 -13.65 9.94 -6.89
CA ILE A 61 -13.67 10.74 -5.66
C ILE A 61 -12.70 11.93 -5.74
N ALA A 62 -11.52 11.75 -6.33
CA ALA A 62 -10.55 12.82 -6.55
C ALA A 62 -11.13 13.92 -7.46
N LEU A 63 -11.76 13.53 -8.59
CA LEU A 63 -12.44 14.47 -9.48
C LEU A 63 -13.66 15.13 -8.83
N LEU A 64 -14.42 14.40 -8.00
CA LEU A 64 -15.52 14.98 -7.23
C LEU A 64 -15.01 16.10 -6.32
N SER A 65 -13.87 15.87 -5.68
CA SER A 65 -13.22 16.83 -4.79
C SER A 65 -12.78 18.11 -5.51
N ILE A 66 -12.47 18.05 -6.81
CA ILE A 66 -12.25 19.22 -7.68
C ILE A 66 -13.57 19.87 -8.10
N SER A 67 -14.57 19.05 -8.46
CA SER A 67 -15.85 19.50 -8.97
C SER A 67 -16.61 20.38 -7.97
N VAL A 68 -16.67 19.97 -6.69
CA VAL A 68 -17.45 20.67 -5.66
C VAL A 68 -16.99 22.12 -5.46
N PRO A 69 -15.70 22.44 -5.26
CA PRO A 69 -15.22 23.82 -5.23
C PRO A 69 -15.55 24.64 -6.48
N LEU A 70 -15.54 24.03 -7.67
CA LEU A 70 -15.86 24.72 -8.93
C LEU A 70 -17.36 25.06 -9.02
N LEU A 71 -18.23 24.10 -8.67
CA LEU A 71 -19.68 24.29 -8.64
C LEU A 71 -20.12 25.30 -7.57
N THR A 72 -19.46 25.29 -6.42
CA THR A 72 -19.76 26.19 -5.28
C THR A 72 -19.05 27.54 -5.38
N GLN A 73 -18.39 27.84 -6.50
CA GLN A 73 -17.66 29.09 -6.74
C GLN A 73 -16.58 29.39 -5.67
N GLY A 74 -15.92 28.35 -5.17
CA GLY A 74 -14.84 28.45 -4.19
C GLY A 74 -15.30 28.51 -2.72
N LYS A 75 -16.58 28.27 -2.43
CA LYS A 75 -17.11 28.21 -1.06
C LYS A 75 -16.94 26.83 -0.39
N SER A 76 -16.38 25.85 -1.09
CA SER A 76 -16.14 24.50 -0.56
C SER A 76 -15.05 24.47 0.50
N PHE A 77 -15.20 23.55 1.47
CA PHE A 77 -14.27 23.34 2.60
C PHE A 77 -13.09 22.39 2.27
N ILE A 78 -13.03 21.86 1.03
CA ILE A 78 -11.93 20.98 0.61
C ILE A 78 -10.70 21.82 0.28
N ASN A 79 -9.57 21.44 0.89
CA ASN A 79 -8.29 22.08 0.63
C ASN A 79 -7.57 21.43 -0.56
N THR A 80 -6.77 22.20 -1.30
CA THR A 80 -5.96 21.71 -2.42
C THR A 80 -5.06 20.53 -2.02
N VAL A 81 -4.53 20.52 -0.79
CA VAL A 81 -3.70 19.42 -0.27
C VAL A 81 -4.47 18.10 -0.21
N GLN A 82 -5.75 18.12 0.18
CA GLN A 82 -6.59 16.91 0.21
C GLN A 82 -6.87 16.39 -1.20
N ILE A 83 -7.09 17.30 -2.16
CA ILE A 83 -7.27 16.94 -3.56
C ILE A 83 -6.03 16.20 -4.07
N VAL A 84 -4.84 16.78 -3.84
CA VAL A 84 -3.57 16.13 -4.20
C VAL A 84 -3.42 14.77 -3.51
N GLY A 85 -3.79 14.68 -2.23
CA GLY A 85 -3.82 13.42 -1.49
C GLY A 85 -4.67 12.34 -2.16
N PHE A 86 -5.88 12.69 -2.63
CA PHE A 86 -6.72 11.75 -3.38
C PHE A 86 -6.10 11.29 -4.70
N PHE A 87 -5.41 12.16 -5.44
CA PHE A 87 -4.71 11.74 -6.66
C PHE A 87 -3.55 10.81 -6.36
N ILE A 88 -2.70 11.14 -5.38
CA ILE A 88 -1.61 10.26 -4.97
C ILE A 88 -2.18 8.91 -4.52
N PHE A 89 -3.23 8.91 -3.71
CA PHE A 89 -3.89 7.70 -3.26
C PHE A 89 -4.44 6.86 -4.43
N ALA A 90 -5.10 7.50 -5.41
CA ALA A 90 -5.61 6.83 -6.60
C ALA A 90 -4.49 6.18 -7.41
N PHE A 91 -3.38 6.88 -7.63
CA PHE A 91 -2.19 6.33 -8.30
C PHE A 91 -1.59 5.16 -7.52
N SER A 92 -1.41 5.31 -6.21
CA SER A 92 -0.89 4.24 -5.36
C SER A 92 -1.79 3.01 -5.40
N LEU A 93 -3.12 3.17 -5.41
CA LEU A 93 -4.02 2.04 -5.53
C LEU A 93 -3.94 1.34 -6.89
N ASN A 94 -3.69 2.08 -7.99
CA ASN A 94 -3.47 1.44 -9.30
C ASN A 94 -2.30 0.44 -9.24
N ILE A 95 -1.18 0.85 -8.67
CA ILE A 95 -0.01 -0.02 -8.58
C ILE A 95 -0.24 -1.11 -7.52
N LEU A 96 -0.74 -0.75 -6.33
CA LEU A 96 -0.94 -1.69 -5.21
C LEU A 96 -1.90 -2.83 -5.57
N LEU A 97 -3.00 -2.56 -6.27
CA LEU A 97 -3.93 -3.62 -6.69
C LEU A 97 -3.36 -4.47 -7.84
N THR A 98 -2.41 -3.93 -8.60
CA THR A 98 -1.74 -4.67 -9.67
C THR A 98 -0.61 -5.55 -9.13
N PHE A 99 0.09 -5.10 -8.09
CA PHE A 99 1.24 -5.77 -7.48
C PHE A 99 0.98 -7.23 -7.08
N TRP A 100 -0.24 -7.54 -6.66
CA TRP A 100 -0.62 -8.90 -6.23
C TRP A 100 -0.86 -9.87 -7.39
N ILE A 101 -0.77 -9.42 -8.64
CA ILE A 101 -1.10 -10.20 -9.82
C ILE A 101 0.16 -10.48 -10.62
N PRO A 102 0.42 -11.76 -10.98
CA PRO A 102 1.52 -12.11 -11.88
C PRO A 102 1.42 -11.36 -13.21
N ILE A 103 2.57 -10.91 -13.73
CA ILE A 103 2.63 -10.03 -14.91
C ILE A 103 1.98 -10.69 -16.14
N GLU A 104 2.10 -12.01 -16.27
CA GLU A 104 1.53 -12.81 -17.36
C GLU A 104 -0.01 -12.78 -17.34
N SER A 105 -0.60 -12.73 -16.14
CA SER A 105 -2.05 -12.66 -15.97
C SER A 105 -2.62 -11.26 -16.25
N LEU A 106 -1.77 -10.22 -16.28
CA LEU A 106 -2.17 -8.84 -16.61
C LEU A 106 -2.37 -8.59 -18.11
N ASP A 107 -2.14 -9.59 -18.96
CA ASP A 107 -2.53 -9.54 -20.38
C ASP A 107 -4.02 -9.85 -20.59
N GLU A 108 -4.66 -10.51 -19.63
CA GLU A 108 -6.08 -10.77 -19.68
C GLU A 108 -6.90 -9.53 -19.30
N VAL A 109 -7.81 -9.11 -20.18
CA VAL A 109 -8.63 -7.90 -19.98
C VAL A 109 -9.47 -7.97 -18.69
N ALA A 110 -10.02 -9.14 -18.36
CA ALA A 110 -10.85 -9.30 -17.15
C ALA A 110 -10.03 -9.06 -15.86
N THR A 111 -8.83 -9.64 -15.81
CA THR A 111 -7.87 -9.50 -14.70
C THR A 111 -7.34 -8.07 -14.60
N LEU A 112 -7.04 -7.44 -15.73
CA LEU A 112 -6.59 -6.05 -15.80
C LEU A 112 -7.67 -5.08 -15.29
N GLN A 113 -8.93 -5.29 -15.69
CA GLN A 113 -10.07 -4.51 -15.21
C GLN A 113 -10.37 -4.74 -13.72
N GLY A 114 -10.05 -5.93 -13.21
CA GLY A 114 -10.21 -6.32 -11.81
C GLY A 114 -9.16 -5.72 -10.87
N SER A 115 -8.08 -5.16 -11.41
CA SER A 115 -6.91 -4.68 -10.66
C SER A 115 -6.71 -3.18 -10.85
N GLY A 116 -5.49 -2.74 -11.17
CA GLY A 116 -5.16 -1.34 -11.43
C GLY A 116 -5.24 -0.92 -12.90
N GLY A 117 -5.81 -1.75 -13.78
CA GLY A 117 -5.89 -1.42 -15.19
C GLY A 117 -4.52 -1.33 -15.87
N THR A 118 -4.55 -0.80 -17.08
CA THR A 118 -3.34 -0.57 -17.90
C THR A 118 -2.38 0.41 -17.22
N LEU A 119 -2.91 1.39 -16.49
CA LEU A 119 -2.10 2.35 -15.75
C LEU A 119 -1.31 1.68 -14.62
N GLY A 120 -1.99 0.86 -13.81
CA GLY A 120 -1.37 0.06 -12.75
C GLY A 120 -0.32 -0.89 -13.31
N LYS A 121 -0.66 -1.66 -14.36
CA LYS A 121 0.28 -2.56 -15.06
C LYS A 121 1.54 -1.82 -15.52
N SER A 122 1.37 -0.71 -16.23
CA SER A 122 2.49 0.04 -16.80
C SER A 122 3.45 0.52 -15.72
N ILE A 123 2.92 1.07 -14.62
CA ILE A 123 3.75 1.60 -13.55
C ILE A 123 4.37 0.47 -12.72
N HIS A 124 3.60 -0.56 -12.37
CA HIS A 124 4.08 -1.74 -11.65
C HIS A 124 5.26 -2.38 -12.39
N THR A 125 5.11 -2.69 -13.69
CA THR A 125 6.20 -3.29 -14.48
C THR A 125 7.45 -2.42 -14.52
N VAL A 126 7.32 -1.09 -14.66
CA VAL A 126 8.48 -0.18 -14.66
C VAL A 126 9.17 -0.14 -13.29
N VAL A 127 8.39 -0.04 -12.22
CA VAL A 127 8.93 0.04 -10.86
C VAL A 127 9.57 -1.29 -10.48
N ASN A 128 8.87 -2.41 -10.65
CA ASN A 128 9.37 -3.75 -10.36
C ASN A 128 10.70 -4.03 -11.09
N ASN A 129 10.77 -3.76 -12.40
CA ASN A 129 12.00 -3.96 -13.17
C ASN A 129 13.19 -3.10 -12.69
N THR A 130 12.93 -2.02 -11.95
CA THR A 130 13.97 -1.11 -11.45
C THR A 130 14.40 -1.45 -10.03
N VAL A 131 13.45 -1.76 -9.14
CA VAL A 131 13.71 -1.90 -7.69
C VAL A 131 13.46 -3.30 -7.13
N GLY A 132 12.71 -4.15 -7.85
CA GLY A 132 12.25 -5.47 -7.41
C GLY A 132 11.00 -5.43 -6.51
N ASP A 133 10.32 -6.57 -6.39
CA ASP A 133 9.02 -6.72 -5.73
C ASP A 133 8.99 -6.16 -4.30
N ILE A 134 9.97 -6.54 -3.47
CA ILE A 134 9.98 -6.19 -2.04
C ILE A 134 10.11 -4.67 -1.87
N LEU A 135 11.01 -4.05 -2.63
CA LEU A 135 11.28 -2.62 -2.50
C LEU A 135 10.14 -1.79 -3.11
N GLU A 136 9.51 -2.26 -4.19
CA GLU A 136 8.28 -1.68 -4.72
C GLU A 136 7.18 -1.64 -3.65
N LEU A 137 6.94 -2.76 -2.95
CA LEU A 137 5.92 -2.85 -1.91
C LEU A 137 6.17 -1.87 -0.77
N VAL A 138 7.43 -1.70 -0.35
CA VAL A 138 7.80 -0.74 0.70
C VAL A 138 7.54 0.69 0.23
N ILE A 139 7.99 1.04 -0.99
CA ILE A 139 7.81 2.38 -1.56
C ILE A 139 6.32 2.71 -1.66
N ILE A 140 5.50 1.76 -2.13
CA ILE A 140 4.08 2.01 -2.30
C ILE A 140 3.34 2.13 -0.98
N LEU A 141 3.71 1.36 0.03
CA LEU A 141 3.11 1.45 1.35
C LEU A 141 3.37 2.84 1.96
N VAL A 142 4.59 3.35 1.82
CA VAL A 142 4.93 4.72 2.25
C VAL A 142 4.08 5.75 1.49
N LEU A 143 3.94 5.62 0.17
CA LEU A 143 3.11 6.50 -0.65
C LEU A 143 1.64 6.49 -0.21
N VAL A 144 1.08 5.33 0.12
CA VAL A 144 -0.29 5.19 0.62
C VAL A 144 -0.46 5.91 1.96
N ILE A 145 0.49 5.73 2.90
CA ILE A 145 0.46 6.41 4.20
C ILE A 145 0.54 7.92 4.04
N VAL A 146 1.45 8.41 3.19
CA VAL A 146 1.59 9.85 2.88
C VAL A 146 0.31 10.39 2.26
N ALA A 147 -0.29 9.67 1.31
CA ALA A 147 -1.55 10.06 0.70
C ALA A 147 -2.69 10.15 1.72
N PHE A 148 -2.78 9.16 2.63
CA PHE A 148 -3.77 9.15 3.71
C PHE A 148 -3.59 10.34 4.67
N SER A 149 -2.35 10.68 5.01
CA SER A 149 -2.05 11.89 5.79
C SER A 149 -2.57 13.16 5.11
N PHE A 150 -2.39 13.28 3.79
CA PHE A 150 -2.89 14.44 3.04
C PHE A 150 -4.42 14.49 2.98
N ILE A 151 -5.08 13.34 2.79
CA ILE A 151 -6.55 13.25 2.74
C ILE A 151 -7.16 13.62 4.10
N THR A 152 -6.65 13.02 5.18
CA THR A 152 -7.21 13.19 6.53
C THR A 152 -6.77 14.48 7.22
N LYS A 153 -5.70 15.12 6.74
CA LYS A 153 -5.00 16.23 7.41
C LYS A 153 -4.44 15.84 8.78
N ILE A 154 -4.27 14.53 9.02
CA ILE A 154 -3.69 13.99 10.25
C ILE A 154 -2.18 13.88 10.05
N GLU A 155 -1.40 14.27 11.06
CA GLU A 155 0.05 14.12 11.05
C GLU A 155 0.44 12.63 11.02
N ILE A 156 1.54 12.29 10.33
CA ILE A 156 2.05 10.91 10.26
C ILE A 156 2.24 10.31 11.66
N LYS A 157 2.65 11.13 12.65
CA LYS A 157 2.80 10.71 14.05
C LYS A 157 1.49 10.20 14.66
N GLN A 158 0.38 10.88 14.38
CA GLN A 158 -0.94 10.49 14.88
C GLN A 158 -1.47 9.24 14.16
N ILE A 159 -1.17 9.10 12.86
CA ILE A 159 -1.48 7.86 12.11
C ILE A 159 -0.69 6.67 12.69
N ALA A 160 0.59 6.85 12.99
CA ALA A 160 1.40 5.82 13.62
C ALA A 160 0.83 5.42 15.00
N GLN A 161 0.39 6.39 15.80
CA GLN A 161 -0.30 6.12 17.07
C GLN A 161 -1.60 5.34 16.86
N LEU A 162 -2.45 5.74 15.91
CA LEU A 162 -3.69 5.03 15.58
C LEU A 162 -3.43 3.58 15.15
N ILE A 163 -2.39 3.33 14.35
CA ILE A 163 -1.99 1.98 13.94
C ILE A 163 -1.55 1.18 15.16
N VAL A 164 -0.67 1.73 16.00
CA VAL A 164 -0.23 1.08 17.24
C VAL A 164 -1.42 0.77 18.13
N ASP A 165 -2.36 1.70 18.30
CA ASP A 165 -3.56 1.53 19.11
C ASP A 165 -4.49 0.44 18.53
N MET A 166 -4.63 0.35 17.20
CA MET A 166 -5.40 -0.73 16.56
C MET A 166 -4.76 -2.09 16.81
N PHE A 167 -3.43 -2.20 16.69
CA PHE A 167 -2.72 -3.48 16.88
C PHE A 167 -2.51 -3.86 18.35
N SER A 168 -2.40 -2.88 19.26
CA SER A 168 -2.28 -3.14 20.70
C SER A 168 -3.61 -3.56 21.32
N ASN A 169 -4.74 -3.13 20.74
CA ASN A 169 -6.08 -3.55 21.18
C ASN A 169 -6.51 -4.91 20.61
N ILE A 170 -5.81 -5.45 19.61
CA ILE A 170 -6.01 -6.84 19.17
C ILE A 170 -5.31 -7.74 20.18
N LYS A 171 -6.02 -8.11 21.25
CA LYS A 171 -5.62 -9.23 22.10
C LYS A 171 -5.67 -10.49 21.24
N ILE A 172 -4.52 -10.90 20.71
CA ILE A 172 -4.33 -12.19 20.00
C ILE A 172 -4.86 -13.36 20.87
N LYS A 173 -4.84 -13.19 22.19
CA LYS A 173 -5.42 -14.10 23.18
C LYS A 173 -6.95 -14.25 23.08
N ASP A 174 -7.68 -13.17 22.79
CA ASP A 174 -9.16 -13.19 22.65
C ASP A 174 -9.59 -13.74 21.28
N LEU A 175 -8.72 -13.66 20.27
CA LEU A 175 -8.95 -14.29 18.96
C LEU A 175 -8.69 -15.80 19.03
N LYS A 176 -7.63 -16.22 19.75
CA LYS A 176 -7.34 -17.64 20.01
C LYS A 176 -8.44 -18.31 20.83
N SER A 177 -8.96 -17.65 21.87
CA SER A 177 -10.05 -18.23 22.68
C SER A 177 -11.36 -18.39 21.90
N LYS A 178 -11.66 -17.49 20.95
CA LYS A 178 -12.83 -17.63 20.07
C LYS A 178 -12.69 -18.73 19.03
N ILE A 179 -11.47 -19.01 18.57
CA ILE A 179 -11.19 -20.10 17.62
C ILE A 179 -11.19 -21.46 18.36
N ASP A 180 -10.73 -21.50 19.61
CA ASP A 180 -10.74 -22.70 20.46
C ASP A 180 -12.16 -23.11 20.87
N ASP A 181 -13.03 -22.14 21.19
CA ASP A 181 -14.44 -22.39 21.54
C ASP A 181 -15.34 -22.81 20.36
N SER A 182 -14.85 -22.75 19.11
CA SER A 182 -15.63 -23.07 17.90
C SER A 182 -15.22 -24.37 17.22
N LEU A 183 -14.30 -25.14 17.81
CA LEU A 183 -14.03 -26.52 17.43
C LEU A 183 -14.83 -27.46 18.36
N PRO A 184 -15.84 -28.19 17.86
CA PRO A 184 -16.40 -29.31 18.62
C PRO A 184 -15.30 -30.38 18.77
N ASP A 185 -15.17 -30.86 19.99
CA ASP A 185 -14.21 -31.84 20.49
C ASP A 185 -14.52 -33.25 19.92
N ASP A 186 -14.56 -33.37 18.59
CA ASP A 186 -14.87 -34.60 17.88
C ASP A 186 -13.60 -35.15 17.23
N SER A 187 -13.18 -36.29 17.77
CA SER A 187 -11.99 -37.05 17.40
C SER A 187 -11.90 -37.29 15.88
N LEU A 188 -11.00 -36.58 15.20
CA LEU A 188 -10.51 -37.00 13.89
C LEU A 188 -9.41 -38.04 14.09
N VAL A 189 -9.83 -39.30 14.19
CA VAL A 189 -8.96 -40.48 14.04
C VAL A 189 -8.53 -40.54 12.58
N ILE A 190 -7.31 -40.08 12.27
CA ILE A 190 -6.64 -40.39 11.01
C ILE A 190 -6.05 -41.81 11.15
N SER A 191 -6.74 -42.79 10.58
CA SER A 191 -6.23 -44.13 10.36
C SER A 191 -5.69 -44.23 8.92
N GLY A 192 -4.41 -44.53 8.79
CA GLY A 192 -3.72 -44.68 7.51
C GLY A 192 -2.22 -44.68 7.75
N GLY A 193 -1.68 -45.88 8.02
CA GLY A 193 -0.28 -46.09 8.40
C GLY A 193 0.72 -45.83 7.29
N ASP A 194 1.92 -45.44 7.71
CA ASP A 194 3.16 -46.12 7.33
C ASP A 194 4.22 -45.79 8.39
N ASP A 195 4.85 -46.86 8.88
CA ASP A 195 5.84 -46.83 9.94
C ASP A 195 7.15 -46.22 9.44
N ILE A 196 7.51 -45.03 9.94
CA ILE A 196 8.90 -44.55 9.91
C ILE A 196 9.29 -44.18 11.34
N LYS A 197 9.96 -45.11 12.01
CA LYS A 197 10.70 -44.84 13.24
C LYS A 197 11.96 -44.05 12.89
N VAL A 198 12.05 -42.81 13.36
CA VAL A 198 13.32 -42.08 13.43
C VAL A 198 13.64 -41.92 14.91
N ASP A 199 14.58 -42.75 15.38
CA ASP A 199 15.20 -42.61 16.70
C ASP A 199 15.94 -41.27 16.77
N THR A 200 15.61 -40.46 17.77
CA THR A 200 16.35 -39.24 18.11
C THR A 200 17.25 -39.57 19.30
N GLU A 201 18.55 -39.78 19.05
CA GLU A 201 19.59 -39.65 20.08
C GLU A 201 20.04 -38.18 20.10
N GLU A 202 19.78 -37.51 21.23
CA GLU A 202 20.34 -36.21 21.58
C GLU A 202 21.84 -36.32 21.86
N LYS A 203 22.65 -35.49 21.19
CA LYS A 203 23.92 -34.99 21.76
C LYS A 203 24.08 -33.51 21.48
N GLU A 204 24.20 -32.77 22.58
CA GLU A 204 24.49 -31.35 22.70
C GLU A 204 25.86 -31.00 22.10
N GLU A 205 25.91 -29.96 21.26
CA GLU A 205 27.14 -29.17 21.09
C GLU A 205 26.81 -27.67 21.17
N GLU A 206 27.23 -27.05 22.29
CA GLU A 206 27.29 -25.61 22.49
C GLU A 206 28.25 -24.96 21.48
N ILE A 207 27.74 -24.11 20.60
CA ILE A 207 28.57 -23.22 19.77
C ILE A 207 28.74 -21.88 20.52
N LYS A 208 29.93 -21.66 21.11
CA LYS A 208 30.32 -20.37 21.68
C LYS A 208 30.95 -19.45 20.63
N ILE A 209 30.37 -18.25 20.57
CA ILE A 209 30.64 -17.11 19.70
C ILE A 209 32.08 -16.59 19.90
N LYS A 210 32.74 -16.24 18.80
CA LYS A 210 34.11 -15.69 18.76
C LYS A 210 34.06 -14.27 18.19
N ASP A 211 33.94 -13.27 19.05
CA ASP A 211 34.20 -11.87 18.71
C ASP A 211 35.65 -11.50 19.03
N GLY A 212 36.28 -10.78 18.11
CA GLY A 212 37.70 -10.45 18.12
C GLY A 212 38.06 -9.30 19.06
N GLN A 213 39.29 -9.34 19.57
CA GLN A 213 39.99 -8.14 20.01
C GLN A 213 41.51 -8.29 19.86
N SER A 214 42.10 -7.32 19.17
CA SER A 214 43.52 -7.04 19.04
C SER A 214 44.04 -6.37 20.33
N THR A 215 45.19 -6.80 20.88
CA THR A 215 46.41 -6.00 21.16
C THR A 215 47.44 -6.73 22.04
N ILE A 216 48.65 -6.93 21.48
CA ILE A 216 50.01 -6.65 21.99
C ILE A 216 50.32 -6.86 23.50
N HIS A 217 51.24 -7.80 23.82
CA HIS A 217 52.54 -7.54 24.49
C HIS A 217 53.45 -8.80 24.58
N GLU A 218 54.71 -8.62 24.16
CA GLU A 218 55.91 -9.50 24.24
C GLU A 218 56.47 -9.72 25.68
N PRO A 219 57.66 -10.35 25.94
CA PRO A 219 58.38 -11.51 25.35
C PRO A 219 58.96 -12.50 26.43
N ILE A 220 59.87 -13.41 26.02
CA ILE A 220 61.02 -14.05 26.74
C ILE A 220 60.90 -15.57 27.05
N THR A 221 61.52 -16.44 26.22
CA THR A 221 62.80 -17.22 26.43
C THR A 221 62.55 -18.59 27.09
N THR A 222 62.85 -19.77 26.50
CA THR A 222 64.18 -20.33 26.15
C THR A 222 64.09 -21.49 25.12
N MET A 223 65.13 -21.62 24.29
CA MET A 223 65.53 -22.81 23.50
C MET A 223 66.18 -23.88 24.43
N PRO A 224 66.66 -25.10 24.01
CA PRO A 224 66.95 -25.56 22.64
C PRO A 224 66.70 -27.06 22.28
N VAL A 225 66.68 -27.32 20.96
CA VAL A 225 67.42 -28.36 20.19
C VAL A 225 67.48 -29.80 20.74
N ASN A 226 66.99 -30.79 19.98
CA ASN A 226 67.89 -31.67 19.21
C ASN A 226 67.19 -32.55 18.15
N ARG A 227 67.80 -32.62 16.96
CA ARG A 227 67.61 -33.65 15.93
C ARG A 227 68.61 -34.78 16.17
N HIS A 228 68.23 -36.03 15.93
CA HIS A 228 69.04 -37.06 15.27
C HIS A 228 68.13 -38.29 15.04
N THR A 229 67.86 -38.69 13.79
CA THR A 229 68.46 -39.87 13.11
C THR A 229 68.48 -41.10 14.03
N THR A 230 67.75 -42.16 13.76
CA THR A 230 67.77 -43.03 12.57
C THR A 230 66.50 -43.85 12.48
#